data_AF-A0A9D8TSJ4-F1
#
_entry.id   AF-A0A9D8TSJ4-F1
#
_cell.length_a   1.000
_cell.length_b   1.000
_cell.length_c   1.000
_cell.angle_alpha   90.00
_cell.angle_beta   90.00
_cell.angle_gamma   90.00
#
_symmetry.space_group_name_H-M   'P 1'
#
loop_
_entity.id
_entity.type
_entity.pdbx_description
1 polymer ?
#
loop_
_entity_poly.entity_id
_entity_poly.type
_entity_poly.pdbx_seq_one_letter_code
_entity_poly.pdbx_strand_id
1 'polypeptide(L)'
;MSRNREPAEIIRLREAERAFQDAQNSYNQRVKQGEKQLKQAQKAHEKAIESAQGQLEGEKEAFAAPLDSFEGATLYRTRLEYGDQTLKLDPALGCEVEVTGGLYTPPSGEEEAKDTRQVLLHFFSPSGQLDIRAPYEKEKQAHEFANEVTSAARDSIRAKEEYEKNVALLEQGVKETMENTHAIDMAASSLAQDKAATQSVEAAKDYLEKIKAQTPKEMLKTYKRGKAQKKLVAWSVIIIILCVIVIALLITWASGGFK
;
A
#
# COMPACT_ATOMS: atom_id res chain seq x y z
N MET A 1 -12.28 -44.33 53.68
CA MET A 1 -11.66 -43.78 52.45
C MET A 1 -10.64 -42.71 52.83
N SER A 2 -9.38 -43.10 53.08
CA SER A 2 -8.31 -42.12 53.30
C SER A 2 -8.05 -41.41 51.99
N ARG A 3 -8.43 -40.12 51.91
CA ARG A 3 -8.01 -39.26 50.80
C ARG A 3 -6.49 -39.31 50.77
N ASN A 4 -5.94 -39.90 49.73
CA ASN A 4 -4.51 -40.03 49.52
C ASN A 4 -3.94 -38.60 49.41
N ARG A 5 -3.51 -38.03 50.54
CA ARG A 5 -3.02 -36.65 50.58
C ARG A 5 -1.68 -36.66 49.85
N GLU A 6 -1.60 -35.84 48.82
CA GLU A 6 -0.38 -35.69 48.04
C GLU A 6 0.73 -35.15 48.97
N PRO A 7 1.95 -35.72 48.94
CA PRO A 7 3.06 -35.26 49.76
C PRO A 7 3.33 -33.77 49.55
N ALA A 8 3.63 -33.04 50.63
CA ALA A 8 3.86 -31.60 50.57
C ALA A 8 5.00 -31.21 49.61
N GLU A 9 6.01 -32.07 49.46
CA GLU A 9 7.12 -31.91 48.52
C GLU A 9 6.64 -31.94 47.07
N ILE A 10 5.69 -32.82 46.74
CA ILE A 10 5.11 -32.92 45.39
C ILE A 10 4.27 -31.67 45.06
N ILE A 11 3.55 -31.14 46.05
CA ILE A 11 2.80 -29.89 45.90
C ILE A 11 3.76 -28.73 45.59
N ARG A 12 4.83 -28.57 46.39
CA ARG A 12 5.86 -27.52 46.18
C ARG A 12 6.56 -27.65 44.83
N LEU A 13 6.90 -28.87 44.41
CA LEU A 13 7.52 -29.12 43.11
C LEU A 13 6.59 -28.72 41.95
N ARG A 14 5.29 -29.03 42.07
CA ARG A 14 4.29 -28.63 41.07
C ARG A 14 4.13 -27.12 41.02
N GLU A 15 4.09 -26.44 42.16
CA GLU A 15 4.01 -24.99 42.24
C GLU A 15 5.23 -24.32 41.61
N ALA A 16 6.44 -24.80 41.92
CA ALA A 16 7.67 -24.30 41.31
C ALA A 16 7.71 -24.53 39.79
N GLU A 17 7.23 -25.69 39.32
CA GLU A 17 7.16 -25.98 37.89
C GLU A 17 6.14 -25.10 37.16
N ARG A 18 4.98 -24.83 37.78
CA ARG A 18 3.99 -23.88 37.26
C ARG A 18 4.57 -22.48 37.20
N ALA A 19 5.19 -22.00 38.27
CA ALA A 19 5.83 -20.67 38.30
C ALA A 19 6.88 -20.51 37.18
N PHE A 20 7.71 -21.52 36.94
CA PHE A 20 8.65 -21.51 35.81
C PHE A 20 7.95 -21.48 34.45
N GLN A 21 6.92 -22.30 34.26
CA GLN A 21 6.13 -22.29 33.01
C GLN A 21 5.43 -20.95 32.78
N ASP A 22 4.84 -20.35 33.81
CA ASP A 22 4.15 -19.07 33.74
C ASP A 22 5.12 -17.93 33.43
N ALA A 23 6.31 -17.94 34.03
CA ALA A 23 7.39 -17.00 33.73
C ALA A 23 7.86 -17.14 32.27
N GLN A 24 8.10 -18.38 31.81
CA GLN A 24 8.52 -18.65 30.43
C GLN A 24 7.43 -18.25 29.42
N ASN A 25 6.17 -18.56 29.70
CA ASN A 25 5.04 -18.18 28.86
C ASN A 25 4.90 -16.65 28.79
N SER A 26 5.01 -15.96 29.92
CA SER A 26 4.96 -14.49 29.96
C SER A 26 6.11 -13.86 29.17
N TYR A 27 7.34 -14.38 29.31
CA TYR A 27 8.49 -13.94 28.52
C TYR A 27 8.24 -14.12 27.01
N ASN A 28 7.84 -15.33 26.60
CA ASN A 28 7.56 -15.63 25.20
C ASN A 28 6.43 -14.75 24.63
N GLN A 29 5.41 -14.45 25.44
CA GLN A 29 4.32 -13.55 25.05
C GLN A 29 4.82 -12.13 24.83
N ARG A 30 5.64 -11.58 25.73
CA ARG A 30 6.22 -10.23 25.57
C ARG A 30 7.09 -10.13 24.32
N VAL A 31 8.02 -11.08 24.13
CA VAL A 31 8.88 -11.12 22.94
C VAL A 31 8.03 -11.18 21.66
N LYS A 32 7.02 -12.05 21.61
CA LYS A 32 6.11 -12.16 20.47
C LYS A 32 5.31 -10.88 20.22
N GLN A 33 4.91 -10.18 21.28
CA GLN A 33 4.23 -8.88 21.17
C GLN A 33 5.18 -7.81 20.62
N GLY A 34 6.40 -7.71 21.13
CA GLY A 34 7.43 -6.78 20.62
C GLY A 34 7.78 -7.03 19.15
N GLU A 35 7.92 -8.30 18.73
CA GLU A 35 8.14 -8.66 17.33
C GLU A 35 6.98 -8.21 16.43
N LYS A 36 5.74 -8.39 16.89
CA LYS A 36 4.56 -7.92 16.18
C LYS A 36 4.55 -6.39 16.05
N GLN A 37 4.88 -5.67 17.12
CA GLN A 37 4.95 -4.20 17.11
C GLN A 37 6.02 -3.69 16.13
N LEU A 38 7.21 -4.28 16.15
CA LEU A 38 8.28 -3.93 15.19
C LEU A 38 7.83 -4.15 13.75
N LYS A 39 7.24 -5.31 13.45
CA LYS A 39 6.71 -5.62 12.11
C LYS A 39 5.60 -4.64 11.69
N GLN A 40 4.74 -4.24 12.62
CA GLN A 40 3.69 -3.25 12.35
C GLN A 40 4.27 -1.86 12.06
N ALA A 41 5.29 -1.43 12.83
CA ALA A 41 5.98 -0.16 12.60
C ALA A 41 6.68 -0.13 11.24
N GLN A 42 7.39 -1.20 10.87
CA GLN A 42 8.04 -1.34 9.56
C GLN A 42 7.02 -1.27 8.42
N LYS A 43 5.93 -2.03 8.51
CA LYS A 43 4.87 -2.00 7.49
C LYS A 43 4.19 -0.63 7.38
N ALA A 44 4.02 0.07 8.51
CA ALA A 44 3.45 1.41 8.50
C ALA A 44 4.38 2.43 7.83
N HIS A 45 5.69 2.32 8.08
CA HIS A 45 6.72 3.15 7.45
C HIS A 45 6.81 2.90 5.93
N GLU A 46 6.85 1.64 5.50
CA GLU A 46 6.83 1.27 4.08
C GLU A 46 5.62 1.85 3.36
N LYS A 47 4.41 1.70 3.94
CA LYS A 47 3.20 2.31 3.39
C LYS A 47 3.23 3.83 3.34
N ALA A 48 3.87 4.48 4.31
CA ALA A 48 4.03 5.93 4.29
C ALA A 48 4.94 6.37 3.15
N ILE A 49 6.03 5.63 2.89
CA ILE A 49 6.90 5.86 1.73
C ILE A 49 6.12 5.68 0.42
N GLU A 50 5.41 4.55 0.27
CA GLU A 50 4.59 4.28 -0.93
C GLU A 50 3.55 5.39 -1.15
N SER A 51 2.88 5.85 -0.09
CA SER A 51 1.91 6.93 -0.17
C SER A 51 2.55 8.26 -0.59
N ALA A 52 3.72 8.61 -0.05
CA ALA A 52 4.41 9.84 -0.40
C ALA A 52 4.92 9.80 -1.85
N GLN A 53 5.45 8.66 -2.28
CA GLN A 53 5.87 8.45 -3.68
C GLN A 53 4.67 8.50 -4.63
N GLY A 54 3.54 7.91 -4.25
CA GLY A 54 2.31 7.99 -5.03
C GLY A 54 1.78 9.42 -5.20
N GLN A 55 1.94 10.29 -4.19
CA GLN A 55 1.60 11.71 -4.31
C GLN A 55 2.53 12.44 -5.29
N LEU A 56 3.83 12.18 -5.22
CA LEU A 56 4.81 12.74 -6.15
C LEU A 56 4.53 12.32 -7.60
N GLU A 57 4.26 11.04 -7.84
CA GLU A 57 3.94 10.54 -9.18
C GLU A 57 2.60 11.09 -9.67
N GLY A 58 1.59 11.16 -8.79
CA GLY A 58 0.30 11.75 -9.11
C GLY A 58 0.40 13.21 -9.56
N GLU A 59 1.27 14.01 -8.95
CA GLU A 59 1.53 15.40 -9.38
C GLU A 59 2.19 15.45 -10.77
N LYS A 60 3.15 14.56 -11.04
CA LYS A 60 3.81 14.44 -12.36
C LYS A 60 2.82 14.05 -13.45
N GLU A 61 2.00 13.04 -13.19
CA GLU A 61 0.94 12.59 -14.10
C GLU A 61 -0.10 13.69 -14.33
N ALA A 62 -0.57 14.36 -13.28
CA ALA A 62 -1.55 15.45 -13.38
C ALA A 62 -1.02 16.67 -14.16
N PHE A 63 0.29 16.94 -14.07
CA PHE A 63 0.92 17.99 -14.86
C PHE A 63 1.11 17.58 -16.33
N ALA A 64 1.38 16.29 -16.58
CA ALA A 64 1.53 15.73 -17.93
C ALA A 64 0.20 15.46 -18.64
N ALA A 65 -0.93 15.46 -17.92
CA ALA A 65 -2.24 15.20 -18.47
C ALA A 65 -2.67 16.28 -19.50
N PRO A 66 -3.39 15.87 -20.57
CA PRO A 66 -3.95 16.80 -21.53
C PRO A 66 -5.05 17.65 -20.87
N LEU A 67 -5.12 18.92 -21.25
CA LEU A 67 -6.15 19.86 -20.82
C LEU A 67 -7.37 19.79 -21.75
N ASP A 68 -7.13 19.79 -23.06
CA ASP A 68 -8.17 19.71 -24.08
C ASP A 68 -7.61 19.13 -25.39
N SER A 69 -8.49 18.78 -26.34
CA SER A 69 -8.11 18.28 -27.66
C SER A 69 -9.08 18.74 -28.75
N PHE A 70 -8.54 19.11 -29.91
CA PHE A 70 -9.32 19.57 -31.06
C PHE A 70 -8.68 19.12 -32.39
N GLU A 71 -9.43 18.42 -33.23
CA GLU A 71 -8.98 17.93 -34.55
C GLU A 71 -7.61 17.21 -34.55
N GLY A 72 -7.34 16.43 -33.50
CA GLY A 72 -6.06 15.72 -33.33
C GLY A 72 -4.93 16.56 -32.73
N ALA A 73 -5.16 17.85 -32.49
CA ALA A 73 -4.31 18.65 -31.64
C ALA A 73 -4.64 18.40 -30.17
N THR A 74 -3.61 18.35 -29.32
CA THR A 74 -3.74 18.12 -27.88
C THR A 74 -3.05 19.25 -27.12
N LEU A 75 -3.82 19.95 -26.30
CA LEU A 75 -3.34 21.03 -25.43
C LEU A 75 -2.87 20.44 -24.10
N TYR A 76 -1.64 20.77 -23.71
CA TYR A 76 -1.09 20.50 -22.37
C TYR A 76 -0.79 21.82 -21.66
N ARG A 77 -0.47 21.75 -20.37
CA ARG A 77 -0.14 22.94 -19.56
C ARG A 77 1.00 23.81 -20.10
N THR A 78 1.95 23.21 -20.85
CA THR A 78 3.17 23.89 -21.32
C THR A 78 3.46 23.73 -22.80
N ARG A 79 2.63 22.98 -23.54
CA ARG A 79 2.81 22.75 -24.97
C ARG A 79 1.50 22.42 -25.67
N LEU A 80 1.48 22.62 -26.98
CA LEU A 80 0.44 22.17 -27.90
C LEU A 80 1.08 21.16 -28.85
N GLU A 81 0.50 19.97 -28.97
CA GLU A 81 0.96 18.91 -29.88
C GLU A 81 -0.04 18.73 -31.03
N TYR A 82 0.45 18.54 -32.26
CA TYR A 82 -0.36 18.18 -33.43
C TYR A 82 0.47 17.36 -34.42
N GLY A 83 0.12 16.09 -34.59
CA GLY A 83 0.96 15.13 -35.32
C GLY A 83 2.35 15.01 -34.66
N ASP A 84 3.41 15.14 -35.46
CA ASP A 84 4.80 15.11 -34.98
C ASP A 84 5.33 16.49 -34.54
N GLN A 85 4.47 17.51 -34.55
CA GLN A 85 4.85 18.88 -34.20
C GLN A 85 4.50 19.18 -32.74
N THR A 86 5.40 19.88 -32.07
CA THR A 86 5.20 20.39 -30.71
C THR A 86 5.51 21.87 -30.68
N LEU A 87 4.53 22.68 -30.28
CA LEU A 87 4.69 24.10 -30.05
C LEU A 87 4.72 24.36 -28.55
N LYS A 88 5.80 24.96 -28.05
CA LYS A 88 5.89 25.31 -26.64
C LYS A 88 4.94 26.49 -26.34
N LEU A 89 4.19 26.39 -25.25
CA LEU A 89 3.40 27.52 -24.79
C LEU A 89 4.30 28.54 -24.09
N ASP A 90 4.12 29.79 -24.47
CA ASP A 90 4.76 30.94 -23.84
C ASP A 90 3.80 32.14 -23.91
N PRO A 91 3.96 33.17 -23.06
CA PRO A 91 3.03 34.31 -23.05
C PRO A 91 3.00 35.14 -24.33
N ALA A 92 3.96 34.98 -25.25
CA ALA A 92 3.98 35.64 -26.55
C ALA A 92 3.28 34.83 -27.65
N LEU A 93 2.74 33.65 -27.33
CA LEU A 93 1.96 32.85 -28.25
C LEU A 93 0.69 33.60 -28.68
N GLY A 94 0.53 33.75 -29.99
CA GLY A 94 -0.67 34.27 -30.64
C GLY A 94 -1.45 33.16 -31.33
N CYS A 95 -2.72 33.44 -31.61
CA CYS A 95 -3.60 32.58 -32.39
C CYS A 95 -4.45 33.44 -33.33
N GLU A 96 -4.47 33.07 -34.61
CA GLU A 96 -5.40 33.60 -35.61
C GLU A 96 -6.33 32.48 -36.07
N VAL A 97 -7.62 32.78 -36.21
CA VAL A 97 -8.63 31.85 -36.71
C VAL A 97 -9.21 32.42 -37.98
N GLU A 98 -8.99 31.72 -39.10
CA GLU A 98 -9.42 32.15 -40.43
C GLU A 98 -10.37 31.12 -41.06
N VAL A 99 -11.40 31.59 -41.74
CA VAL A 99 -12.25 30.74 -42.58
C VAL A 99 -11.78 30.86 -44.03
N THR A 100 -11.35 29.74 -44.60
CA THR A 100 -10.88 29.64 -45.98
C THR A 100 -11.85 28.79 -46.81
N GLY A 101 -11.77 28.89 -48.14
CA GLY A 101 -12.64 28.14 -49.06
C GLY A 101 -13.93 28.90 -49.42
N GLY A 102 -14.90 28.19 -49.99
CA GLY A 102 -16.16 28.79 -50.43
C GLY A 102 -17.25 27.77 -50.79
N LEU A 103 -18.41 28.29 -51.18
CA LEU A 103 -19.50 27.49 -51.71
C LEU A 103 -19.31 27.31 -53.22
N TYR A 104 -19.27 26.07 -53.69
CA TYR A 104 -19.11 25.74 -55.10
C TYR A 104 -20.26 24.87 -55.60
N THR A 105 -20.93 25.31 -56.66
CA THR A 105 -21.92 24.50 -57.38
C THR A 105 -21.24 23.81 -58.56
N PRO A 106 -21.10 22.46 -58.54
CA PRO A 106 -20.48 21.76 -59.65
C PRO A 106 -21.31 21.88 -60.94
N PRO A 107 -20.68 22.02 -62.11
CA PRO A 107 -21.37 22.17 -63.39
C PRO A 107 -22.06 20.89 -63.89
N SER A 108 -21.94 19.76 -63.18
CA SER A 108 -22.36 18.42 -63.62
C SER A 108 -23.83 18.07 -63.42
N GLY A 109 -24.70 19.03 -63.08
CA GLY A 109 -26.12 18.76 -62.82
C GLY A 109 -26.38 18.05 -61.48
N GLU A 110 -25.39 18.00 -60.59
CA GLU A 110 -25.62 17.70 -59.17
C GLU A 110 -26.27 18.95 -58.54
N GLU A 111 -27.48 18.81 -57.97
CA GLU A 111 -28.27 19.94 -57.47
C GLU A 111 -27.75 20.54 -56.14
N GLU A 112 -26.80 19.88 -55.47
CA GLU A 112 -26.32 20.30 -54.15
C GLU A 112 -25.01 21.10 -54.24
N ALA A 113 -25.02 22.33 -53.72
CA ALA A 113 -23.82 23.14 -53.54
C ALA A 113 -22.87 22.43 -52.55
N LYS A 114 -21.61 22.25 -52.93
CA LYS A 114 -20.57 21.69 -52.06
C LYS A 114 -19.96 22.80 -51.23
N ASP A 115 -20.04 22.66 -49.91
CA ASP A 115 -19.33 23.52 -48.98
C ASP A 115 -17.90 23.03 -48.83
N THR A 116 -16.95 23.83 -49.30
CA THR A 116 -15.51 23.53 -49.18
C THR A 116 -14.85 24.39 -48.11
N ARG A 117 -15.63 25.11 -47.31
CA ARG A 117 -15.09 25.98 -46.26
C ARG A 117 -14.38 25.16 -45.21
N GLN A 118 -13.26 25.69 -44.73
CA GLN A 118 -12.47 25.13 -43.65
C GLN A 118 -12.07 26.24 -42.69
N VAL A 119 -11.99 25.89 -41.42
CA VAL A 119 -11.46 26.77 -40.37
C VAL A 119 -9.99 26.40 -40.18
N LEU A 120 -9.14 27.41 -40.23
CA LEU A 120 -7.70 27.30 -40.10
C LEU A 120 -7.28 28.06 -38.84
N LEU A 121 -6.69 27.34 -37.88
CA LEU A 121 -6.12 27.93 -36.67
C LEU A 121 -4.62 28.04 -36.88
N HIS A 122 -4.10 29.26 -36.82
CA HIS A 122 -2.68 29.59 -36.93
C HIS A 122 -2.14 29.97 -35.56
N PHE A 123 -1.39 29.08 -34.92
CA PHE A 123 -0.67 29.38 -33.69
C PHE A 123 0.77 29.76 -33.99
N PHE A 124 1.25 30.85 -33.42
CA PHE A 124 2.62 31.34 -33.63
C PHE A 124 3.25 31.80 -32.32
N SER A 125 4.52 31.47 -32.12
CA SER A 125 5.32 31.90 -30.99
C SER A 125 6.80 32.03 -31.42
N PRO A 126 7.68 32.64 -30.61
CA PRO A 126 9.11 32.65 -30.89
C PRO A 126 9.74 31.25 -31.05
N SER A 127 9.06 30.20 -30.54
CA SER A 127 9.51 28.81 -30.63
C SER A 127 9.11 28.11 -31.93
N GLY A 128 8.15 28.66 -32.68
CA GLY A 128 7.67 28.06 -33.92
C GLY A 128 6.24 28.46 -34.27
N GLN A 129 5.65 27.73 -35.21
CA GLN A 129 4.27 27.90 -35.64
C GLN A 129 3.59 26.55 -35.84
N LEU A 130 2.27 26.51 -35.70
CA LEU A 130 1.45 25.31 -35.82
C LEU A 130 0.12 25.66 -36.50
N ASP A 131 -0.22 24.95 -37.56
CA ASP A 131 -1.44 25.16 -38.34
C ASP A 131 -2.38 23.96 -38.19
N ILE A 132 -3.61 24.21 -37.72
CA ILE A 132 -4.64 23.17 -37.55
C ILE A 132 -5.81 23.46 -38.48
N ARG A 133 -6.21 22.47 -39.27
CA ARG A 133 -7.34 22.58 -40.20
C ARG A 133 -8.53 21.80 -39.68
N ALA A 134 -9.69 22.43 -39.69
CA ALA A 134 -10.95 21.85 -39.25
C ALA A 134 -12.06 22.08 -40.29
N PRO A 135 -13.10 21.22 -40.32
CA PRO A 135 -14.32 21.51 -41.07
C PRO A 135 -15.00 22.81 -40.60
N TYR A 136 -15.67 23.51 -41.51
CA TYR A 136 -16.33 24.79 -41.21
C TYR A 136 -17.41 24.68 -40.11
N GLU A 137 -18.08 23.54 -40.01
CA GLU A 137 -19.11 23.27 -38.99
C GLU A 137 -18.56 23.32 -37.56
N LYS A 138 -17.22 23.24 -37.41
CA LYS A 138 -16.51 23.32 -36.13
C LYS A 138 -15.92 24.69 -35.83
N GLU A 139 -16.26 25.74 -36.60
CA GLU A 139 -15.77 27.12 -36.38
C GLU A 139 -15.91 27.57 -34.91
N LYS A 140 -17.07 27.30 -34.30
CA LYS A 140 -17.28 27.65 -32.89
C LYS A 140 -16.31 26.91 -31.94
N GLN A 141 -16.14 25.60 -32.13
CA GLN A 141 -15.22 24.78 -31.33
C GLN A 141 -13.76 25.21 -31.54
N ALA A 142 -13.39 25.59 -32.77
CA ALA A 142 -12.08 26.15 -33.08
C ALA A 142 -11.80 27.45 -32.31
N HIS A 143 -12.77 28.37 -32.24
CA HIS A 143 -12.65 29.58 -31.44
C HIS A 143 -12.55 29.28 -29.93
N GLU A 144 -13.33 28.34 -29.42
CA GLU A 144 -13.26 27.91 -28.02
C GLU A 144 -11.86 27.33 -27.71
N PHE A 145 -11.38 26.40 -28.52
CA PHE A 145 -10.04 25.82 -28.39
C PHE A 145 -8.92 26.88 -28.49
N ALA A 146 -9.00 27.80 -29.45
CA ALA A 146 -8.04 28.91 -29.59
C ALA A 146 -7.97 29.79 -28.33
N ASN A 147 -9.12 30.07 -27.71
CA ASN A 147 -9.19 30.84 -26.47
C ASN A 147 -8.56 30.07 -25.30
N GLU A 148 -8.79 28.76 -25.21
CA GLU A 148 -8.18 27.90 -24.19
C GLU A 148 -6.66 27.83 -24.33
N VAL A 149 -6.15 27.60 -25.55
CA VAL A 149 -4.70 27.60 -25.82
C VAL A 149 -4.07 28.94 -25.45
N THR A 150 -4.69 30.06 -25.84
CA THR A 150 -4.17 31.40 -25.53
C THR A 150 -4.19 31.66 -24.02
N SER A 151 -5.21 31.20 -23.31
CA SER A 151 -5.31 31.33 -21.86
C SER A 151 -4.25 30.48 -21.15
N ALA A 152 -4.08 29.22 -21.56
CA ALA A 152 -3.04 28.33 -21.06
C ALA A 152 -1.64 28.90 -21.35
N ALA A 153 -1.43 29.54 -22.50
CA ALA A 153 -0.15 30.14 -22.85
C ALA A 153 0.23 31.32 -21.95
N ARG A 154 -0.73 32.19 -21.61
CA ARG A 154 -0.51 33.28 -20.64
C ARG A 154 -0.13 32.76 -19.25
N ASP A 155 -0.74 31.65 -18.83
CA ASP A 155 -0.53 31.05 -17.51
C ASP A 155 0.64 30.04 -17.46
N SER A 156 1.23 29.69 -18.61
CA SER A 156 2.21 28.60 -18.75
C SER A 156 3.45 28.74 -17.85
N ILE A 157 3.99 29.95 -17.69
CA ILE A 157 5.15 30.20 -16.83
C ILE A 157 4.78 29.95 -15.37
N ARG A 158 3.69 30.55 -14.90
CA ARG A 158 3.21 30.37 -13.52
C ARG A 158 2.91 28.90 -13.24
N ALA A 159 2.22 28.23 -14.15
CA ALA A 159 1.88 26.81 -14.00
C ALA A 159 3.14 25.94 -13.89
N LYS A 160 4.18 26.25 -14.67
CA LYS A 160 5.47 25.55 -14.60
C LYS A 160 6.19 25.81 -13.27
N GLU A 161 6.26 27.07 -12.83
CA GLU A 161 6.90 27.44 -11.55
C GLU A 161 6.19 26.79 -10.35
N GLU A 162 4.85 26.78 -10.35
CA GLU A 162 4.06 26.09 -9.33
C GLU A 162 4.32 24.59 -9.33
N TYR A 163 4.34 23.96 -10.50
CA TYR A 163 4.66 22.54 -10.63
C TYR A 163 6.07 22.21 -10.11
N GLU A 164 7.09 22.95 -10.53
CA GLU A 164 8.47 22.73 -10.07
C GLU A 164 8.58 22.87 -8.55
N LYS A 165 7.89 23.87 -7.98
CA LYS A 165 7.80 24.06 -6.54
C LYS A 165 7.09 22.89 -5.84
N ASN A 166 5.96 22.43 -6.36
CA ASN A 166 5.20 21.32 -5.79
C ASN A 166 6.01 20.01 -5.83
N VAL A 167 6.65 19.71 -6.96
CA VAL A 167 7.53 18.56 -7.12
C VAL A 167 8.67 18.62 -6.12
N ALA A 168 9.35 19.76 -5.99
CA ALA A 168 10.45 19.91 -5.02
C ALA A 168 9.98 19.68 -3.57
N LEU A 169 8.80 20.19 -3.20
CA LEU A 169 8.20 19.96 -1.88
C LEU A 169 7.85 18.49 -1.65
N LEU A 170 7.28 17.81 -2.65
CA LEU A 170 6.92 16.40 -2.57
C LEU A 170 8.16 15.50 -2.52
N GLU A 171 9.20 15.80 -3.29
CA GLU A 171 10.49 15.09 -3.24
C GLU A 171 11.15 15.22 -1.86
N GLN A 172 11.12 16.43 -1.28
CA GLN A 172 11.56 16.64 0.09
C GLN A 172 10.71 15.82 1.08
N GLY A 173 9.39 15.81 0.93
CA GLY A 173 8.48 15.03 1.78
C GLY A 173 8.72 13.51 1.70
N VAL A 174 9.02 12.99 0.51
CA VAL A 174 9.41 11.57 0.32
C VAL A 174 10.70 11.29 1.10
N LYS A 175 11.71 12.16 0.96
CA LYS A 175 12.99 12.00 1.66
C LYS A 175 12.81 12.03 3.19
N GLU A 176 12.09 13.02 3.71
CA GLU A 176 11.80 13.12 5.14
C GLU A 176 11.04 11.90 5.67
N THR A 177 10.10 11.36 4.89
CA THR A 177 9.37 10.14 5.24
C THR A 177 10.27 8.92 5.27
N MET A 178 11.19 8.79 4.30
CA MET A 178 12.18 7.71 4.27
C MET A 178 13.12 7.77 5.48
N GLU A 179 13.54 8.98 5.88
CA GLU A 179 14.43 9.21 7.02
C GLU A 179 13.72 9.08 8.38
N ASN A 180 12.39 9.17 8.43
CA ASN A 180 11.61 9.06 9.66
C ASN A 180 11.47 7.62 10.16
N THR A 181 12.54 7.08 10.76
CA THR A 181 12.60 5.73 11.35
C THR A 181 12.21 5.66 12.82
N HIS A 182 11.80 6.77 13.43
CA HIS A 182 11.66 6.88 14.89
C HIS A 182 10.77 5.80 15.51
N ALA A 183 9.62 5.50 14.89
CA ALA A 183 8.71 4.47 15.37
C ALA A 183 9.30 3.05 15.28
N ILE A 184 10.10 2.77 14.24
CA ILE A 184 10.83 1.51 14.08
C ILE A 184 11.88 1.39 15.18
N ASP A 185 12.66 2.46 15.40
CA ASP A 185 13.73 2.48 16.40
C ASP A 185 13.19 2.29 17.82
N MET A 186 12.07 2.95 18.15
CA MET A 186 11.36 2.74 19.41
C MET A 186 10.88 1.30 19.58
N ALA A 187 10.25 0.71 18.55
CA ALA A 187 9.76 -0.66 18.61
C ALA A 187 10.91 -1.68 18.71
N ALA A 188 12.02 -1.45 18.00
CA ALA A 188 13.21 -2.28 18.07
C ALA A 188 13.87 -2.22 19.46
N SER A 189 13.97 -1.02 20.04
CA SER A 189 14.48 -0.81 21.39
C SER A 189 13.60 -1.50 22.44
N SER A 190 12.28 -1.38 22.33
CA SER A 190 11.31 -2.07 23.21
C SER A 190 11.48 -3.60 23.14
N LEU A 191 11.57 -4.16 21.92
CA LEU A 191 11.80 -5.59 21.73
C LEU A 191 13.15 -6.04 22.33
N ALA A 192 14.20 -5.23 22.21
CA ALA A 192 15.50 -5.53 22.81
C ALA A 192 15.41 -5.57 24.35
N GLN A 193 14.67 -4.64 24.97
CA GLN A 193 14.42 -4.65 26.41
C GLN A 193 13.64 -5.89 26.84
N ASP A 194 12.59 -6.26 26.11
CA ASP A 194 11.81 -7.47 26.41
C ASP A 194 12.65 -8.74 26.29
N LYS A 195 13.54 -8.81 25.31
CA LYS A 195 14.48 -9.94 25.14
C LYS A 195 15.51 -10.01 26.27
N ALA A 196 15.96 -8.87 26.77
CA ALA A 196 16.88 -8.76 27.90
C ALA A 196 16.23 -9.03 29.26
N ALA A 197 14.90 -8.91 29.37
CA ALA A 197 14.13 -9.11 30.60
C ALA A 197 13.95 -10.61 30.97
N THR A 198 15.06 -11.34 31.09
CA THR A 198 15.11 -12.78 31.43
C THR A 198 15.06 -13.07 32.94
N GLN A 199 15.26 -12.05 33.78
CA GLN A 199 15.41 -12.19 35.24
C GLN A 199 14.29 -13.01 35.91
N SER A 200 13.04 -12.83 35.50
CA SER A 200 11.89 -13.59 36.04
C SER A 200 11.93 -15.08 35.68
N VAL A 201 12.40 -15.41 34.47
CA VAL A 201 12.56 -16.80 34.00
C VAL A 201 13.72 -17.45 34.73
N GLU A 202 14.84 -16.75 34.86
CA GLU A 202 16.02 -17.20 35.61
C GLU A 202 15.69 -17.45 37.09
N ALA A 203 15.05 -16.51 37.77
CA ALA A 203 14.64 -16.67 39.16
C ALA A 203 13.67 -17.86 39.36
N ALA A 204 12.70 -18.04 38.45
CA ALA A 204 11.77 -19.17 38.53
C ALA A 204 12.46 -20.51 38.22
N LYS A 205 13.47 -20.51 37.34
CA LYS A 205 14.30 -21.69 37.05
C LYS A 205 15.14 -22.09 38.26
N ASP A 206 15.82 -21.13 38.88
CA ASP A 206 16.65 -21.36 40.06
C ASP A 206 15.80 -21.87 41.23
N TYR A 207 14.60 -21.29 41.42
CA TYR A 207 13.64 -21.78 42.41
C TYR A 207 13.23 -23.23 42.14
N LEU A 208 12.90 -23.57 40.89
CA LEU A 208 12.57 -24.94 40.49
C LEU A 208 13.74 -25.91 40.71
N GLU A 209 14.97 -25.51 40.38
CA GLU A 209 16.18 -26.32 40.60
C GLU A 209 16.45 -26.54 42.09
N LYS A 210 16.29 -25.52 42.92
CA LYS A 210 16.40 -25.62 44.38
C LYS A 210 15.37 -26.60 44.96
N ILE A 211 14.11 -26.51 44.54
CA ILE A 211 13.06 -27.44 45.01
C ILE A 211 13.33 -28.87 44.53
N LYS A 212 13.80 -29.06 43.29
CA LYS A 212 14.20 -30.37 42.77
C LYS A 212 15.35 -30.98 43.56
N ALA A 213 16.36 -30.18 43.94
CA ALA A 213 17.50 -30.63 44.73
C ALA A 213 17.09 -31.07 46.14
N GLN A 214 16.08 -30.41 46.73
CA GLN A 214 15.54 -30.75 48.05
C GLN A 214 14.55 -31.92 48.03
N THR A 215 14.03 -32.32 46.86
CA THR A 215 13.01 -33.37 46.75
C THR A 215 13.66 -34.76 46.67
N PRO A 216 13.24 -35.74 47.51
CA PRO A 216 13.74 -37.11 47.44
C PRO A 216 13.61 -37.74 46.04
N LYS A 217 14.63 -38.51 45.62
CA LYS A 217 14.68 -39.13 44.28
C LYS A 217 13.45 -40.00 43.97
N GLU A 218 12.93 -40.72 44.96
CA GLU A 218 11.73 -41.56 44.81
C GLU A 218 10.49 -40.72 44.46
N MET A 219 10.30 -39.58 45.13
CA MET A 219 9.20 -38.65 44.85
C MET A 219 9.33 -37.99 43.48
N LEU A 220 10.56 -37.67 43.04
CA LEU A 220 10.80 -37.16 41.69
C LEU A 220 10.41 -38.19 40.62
N LYS A 221 10.67 -39.48 40.87
CA LYS A 221 10.33 -40.57 39.94
C LYS A 221 8.82 -40.78 39.85
N THR A 222 8.11 -40.77 40.97
CA THR A 222 6.63 -40.87 40.98
C THR A 222 6.00 -39.66 40.30
N TYR A 223 6.50 -38.45 40.56
CA TYR A 223 6.05 -37.22 39.89
C TYR A 223 6.24 -37.29 38.37
N LYS A 224 7.43 -37.66 37.90
CA LYS A 224 7.73 -37.79 36.46
C LYS A 224 6.85 -38.83 35.77
N ARG A 225 6.62 -39.99 36.41
CA ARG A 225 5.71 -41.04 35.89
C ARG A 225 4.28 -40.53 35.79
N GLY A 226 3.77 -39.87 36.82
CA GLY A 226 2.42 -39.28 36.81
C GLY A 226 2.26 -38.22 35.72
N LYS A 227 3.28 -37.37 35.51
CA LYS A 227 3.27 -36.36 34.44
C LYS A 227 3.28 -37.00 33.03
N ALA A 228 4.08 -38.04 32.83
CA ALA A 228 4.12 -38.77 31.55
C ALA A 228 2.78 -39.44 31.25
N GLN A 229 2.16 -40.10 32.23
CA GLN A 229 0.83 -40.70 32.08
C GLN A 229 -0.23 -39.63 31.72
N LYS A 230 -0.24 -38.48 32.40
CA LYS A 230 -1.16 -37.39 32.06
C LYS A 230 -0.96 -36.87 30.64
N LYS A 231 0.29 -36.73 30.16
CA LYS A 231 0.58 -36.33 28.77
C LYS A 231 0.08 -37.35 27.76
N LEU A 232 0.28 -38.65 28.02
CA LEU A 232 -0.21 -39.72 27.14
C LEU A 232 -1.74 -39.73 27.06
N VAL A 233 -2.43 -39.54 28.19
CA VAL A 233 -3.91 -39.44 28.22
C VAL A 233 -4.39 -38.19 27.49
N ALA A 234 -3.74 -37.05 27.66
CA ALA A 234 -4.10 -35.83 26.91
C ALA A 234 -3.93 -36.04 25.39
N TRP A 235 -2.85 -36.69 24.96
CA TRP A 235 -2.62 -37.01 23.55
C TRP A 235 -3.64 -38.00 23.00
N SER A 236 -3.99 -39.05 23.75
CA SER A 236 -4.99 -40.02 23.30
C SER A 236 -6.37 -39.36 23.11
N VAL A 237 -6.75 -38.42 23.97
CA VAL A 237 -7.99 -37.64 23.81
C VAL A 237 -7.96 -36.79 22.54
N ILE A 238 -6.85 -36.09 22.25
CA ILE A 238 -6.72 -35.29 21.02
C ILE A 238 -6.85 -36.17 19.77
N ILE A 239 -6.20 -37.35 19.77
CA ILE A 239 -6.28 -38.30 18.65
C ILE A 239 -7.71 -38.80 18.45
N ILE A 240 -8.42 -39.16 19.53
CA ILE A 240 -9.81 -39.60 19.46
C ILE A 240 -10.70 -38.51 18.87
N ILE A 241 -10.54 -37.24 19.29
CA ILE A 241 -11.31 -36.11 18.75
C ILE A 241 -11.03 -35.95 17.25
N LEU A 242 -9.76 -36.01 16.82
CA LEU A 242 -9.41 -35.95 15.40
C LEU A 242 -10.04 -37.11 14.60
N CYS A 243 -10.03 -38.34 15.13
CA CYS A 243 -10.70 -39.47 14.50
C CYS A 243 -12.21 -39.25 14.33
N VAL A 244 -12.89 -38.71 15.35
CA VAL A 244 -14.32 -38.39 15.28
C VAL A 244 -14.60 -37.33 14.22
N ILE A 245 -13.78 -36.28 14.13
CA ILE A 245 -13.90 -35.25 13.09
C ILE A 245 -13.73 -35.86 11.70
N VAL A 246 -12.72 -36.73 11.51
CA VAL A 246 -12.50 -37.40 10.22
C VAL A 246 -13.66 -38.32 9.85
N ILE A 247 -14.20 -39.11 10.78
CA ILE A 247 -15.38 -39.96 10.55
C ILE A 247 -16.61 -39.10 10.19
N ALA A 248 -16.83 -37.99 10.90
CA ALA A 248 -17.93 -37.08 10.60
C ALA A 248 -17.79 -36.46 9.20
N LEU A 249 -16.58 -36.07 8.79
CA LEU A 249 -16.31 -35.57 7.44
C LEU A 249 -16.52 -36.66 6.38
N LEU A 250 -16.12 -37.90 6.64
CA LEU A 250 -16.34 -39.04 5.74
C LEU A 250 -17.82 -39.38 5.58
N ILE A 251 -18.59 -39.38 6.69
CA ILE A 251 -20.04 -39.57 6.64
C ILE A 251 -20.71 -38.43 5.87
N THR A 252 -20.33 -37.18 6.15
CA THR A 252 -20.86 -36.01 5.44
C THR A 252 -20.57 -36.08 3.94
N TRP A 253 -19.37 -36.50 3.56
CA TRP A 253 -18.98 -36.72 2.17
C TRP A 253 -19.76 -37.86 1.51
N ALA A 254 -19.99 -38.96 2.23
CA ALA A 254 -20.77 -40.09 1.73
C ALA A 254 -22.29 -39.80 1.65
N SER A 255 -22.83 -38.99 2.56
CA SER A 255 -24.26 -38.60 2.59
C SER A 255 -24.57 -37.44 1.67
N GLY A 256 -23.60 -36.54 1.46
CA GLY A 256 -23.69 -35.41 0.54
C GLY A 256 -23.42 -35.81 -0.91
N GLY A 257 -23.80 -37.04 -1.28
CA GLY A 257 -23.69 -37.56 -2.65
C GLY A 257 -24.01 -36.45 -3.65
N PHE A 258 -22.95 -36.05 -4.35
CA PHE A 258 -22.90 -35.05 -5.40
C PHE A 258 -24.21 -35.08 -6.20
N LYS A 259 -25.09 -34.10 -5.92
CA LYS A 259 -26.13 -33.68 -6.85
C LYS A 259 -25.61 -32.44 -7.55
#